data_AF-C6F3U7-F1
#
_entry.id   AF-C6F3U7-F1
#
_cell.length_a   1.000
_cell.length_b   1.000
_cell.length_c   1.000
_cell.angle_alpha   90.00
_cell.angle_beta   90.00
_cell.angle_gamma   90.00
#
_symmetry.space_group_name_H-M   'P 1'
#
loop_
_entity.id
_entity.type
_entity.pdbx_description
1 polymer ?
#
loop_
_entity_poly.entity_id
_entity_poly.type
_entity_poly.pdbx_seq_one_letter_code
_entity_poly.pdbx_strand_id
1 'polypeptide(L)'
;SVTEWMKKQGVPDRVNDEVFIAMSKALNFIDPDELSMQCILIALNRFLQEKHGSQMAFLDGNPPERLCMPIVEHVLSLGGEVLLNSRIQKIELDPDGTVKHLLLTSGEIISGDVYVIATPVDILKLLLPNEWKGISYFKKLEKLVGVPVINVHIW
;
A
#
# COMPACT_ATOMS: atom_id res chain seq x y z
N SER A 1 2.52 -8.94 18.99
CA SER A 1 2.20 -9.68 17.76
C SER A 1 0.91 -10.48 17.91
N VAL A 2 0.48 -11.21 16.88
CA VAL A 2 -0.68 -12.11 16.94
C VAL A 2 -0.42 -13.21 17.98
N THR A 3 0.75 -13.85 17.92
CA THR A 3 1.15 -14.91 18.86
C THR A 3 1.09 -14.43 20.33
N GLU A 4 1.64 -13.25 20.62
CA GLU A 4 1.60 -12.68 21.98
C GLU A 4 0.16 -12.42 22.46
N TRP A 5 -0.70 -11.92 21.57
CA TRP A 5 -2.08 -11.63 21.92
C TRP A 5 -2.90 -12.91 22.14
N MET A 6 -2.74 -13.92 21.28
CA MET A 6 -3.42 -15.21 21.42
C MET A 6 -3.08 -15.89 22.75
N LYS A 7 -1.79 -15.92 23.10
CA LYS A 7 -1.32 -16.44 24.39
C LYS A 7 -1.95 -15.69 25.57
N LYS A 8 -1.97 -14.35 25.51
CA LYS A 8 -2.59 -13.52 26.55
C LYS A 8 -4.08 -13.83 26.74
N GLN A 9 -4.79 -14.14 25.66
CA GLN A 9 -6.23 -14.44 25.70
C GLN A 9 -6.54 -15.91 26.00
N GLY A 10 -5.52 -16.73 26.30
CA GLY A 10 -5.69 -18.15 26.62
C GLY A 10 -6.07 -19.02 25.42
N VAL A 11 -5.84 -18.55 24.20
CA VAL A 11 -6.04 -19.34 22.99
C VAL A 11 -4.92 -20.40 22.92
N PRO A 12 -5.24 -21.69 22.68
CA PRO A 12 -4.22 -22.73 22.61
C PRO A 12 -3.19 -22.44 21.51
N ASP A 13 -1.91 -22.68 21.80
CA ASP A 13 -0.80 -22.48 20.84
C ASP A 13 -1.05 -23.21 19.51
N ARG A 14 -1.67 -24.40 19.57
CA ARG A 14 -2.07 -25.17 18.39
C ARG A 14 -2.98 -24.39 17.42
N VAL A 15 -3.89 -23.55 17.93
CA VAL A 15 -4.78 -22.73 17.09
C VAL A 15 -3.99 -21.61 16.42
N ASN A 16 -3.00 -21.03 17.11
CA ASN A 16 -2.08 -20.07 16.51
C ASN A 16 -1.33 -20.68 15.33
N ASP A 17 -0.82 -21.89 15.52
CA ASP A 17 0.02 -22.56 14.52
C ASP A 17 -0.79 -23.09 13.32
N GLU A 18 -1.97 -23.68 13.56
CA GLU A 18 -2.79 -24.25 12.48
C GLU A 18 -3.61 -23.21 11.71
N VAL A 19 -4.12 -22.16 12.39
CA VAL A 19 -5.05 -21.19 11.77
C VAL A 19 -4.37 -19.85 11.50
N PHE A 20 -3.70 -19.29 12.52
CA PHE A 20 -3.20 -17.91 12.41
C PHE A 20 -1.90 -17.78 11.63
N ILE A 21 -1.12 -18.85 11.44
CA ILE A 21 -0.03 -18.86 10.45
C ILE A 21 -0.60 -18.65 9.03
N ALA A 22 -1.60 -19.44 8.65
CA ALA A 22 -2.21 -19.34 7.32
C ALA A 22 -2.84 -17.95 7.11
N MET A 23 -3.58 -17.44 8.11
CA MET A 23 -4.22 -16.12 8.03
C MET A 23 -3.21 -14.98 7.96
N SER A 24 -2.12 -15.04 8.74
CA SER A 24 -1.09 -13.99 8.75
C SER A 24 -0.36 -13.91 7.40
N LYS A 25 0.00 -15.07 6.83
CA LYS A 25 0.64 -15.15 5.52
C LYS A 25 -0.28 -14.70 4.39
N ALA A 26 -1.57 -15.02 4.47
CA ALA A 26 -2.56 -14.59 3.48
C ALA A 26 -2.76 -13.06 3.48
N LEU A 27 -2.69 -12.42 4.65
CA LEU A 27 -2.98 -10.99 4.79
C LEU A 27 -1.77 -10.09 4.53
N ASN A 28 -0.58 -10.49 4.98
CA ASN A 28 0.59 -9.60 4.94
C ASN A 28 1.91 -10.35 4.66
N PHE A 29 1.85 -11.62 4.23
CA PHE A 29 3.01 -12.43 3.84
C PHE A 29 4.07 -12.67 4.94
N ILE A 30 3.73 -12.45 6.21
CA ILE A 30 4.61 -12.65 7.37
C ILE A 30 3.97 -13.60 8.39
N ASP A 31 4.79 -14.12 9.31
CA ASP A 31 4.36 -15.03 10.37
C ASP A 31 3.65 -14.28 11.53
N PRO A 32 2.82 -14.98 12.35
CA PRO A 32 1.99 -14.37 13.39
C PRO A 32 2.80 -13.79 14.57
N ASP A 33 4.05 -14.18 14.73
CA ASP A 33 5.00 -13.63 15.69
C ASP A 33 5.50 -12.23 15.30
N GLU A 34 5.48 -11.89 14.01
CA GLU A 34 5.85 -10.57 13.50
C GLU A 34 4.62 -9.67 13.22
N LEU A 35 3.46 -10.27 12.91
CA LEU A 35 2.26 -9.53 12.55
C LEU A 35 1.60 -8.82 13.75
N SER A 36 1.15 -7.59 13.55
CA SER A 36 0.30 -6.88 14.52
C SER A 36 -1.10 -7.50 14.60
N MET A 37 -1.59 -7.78 15.81
CA MET A 37 -2.94 -8.31 16.04
C MET A 37 -4.04 -7.41 15.49
N GLN A 38 -3.77 -6.10 15.37
CA GLN A 38 -4.73 -5.16 14.75
C GLN A 38 -5.10 -5.57 13.32
N CYS A 39 -4.16 -6.13 12.55
CA CYS A 39 -4.42 -6.61 11.19
C CYS A 39 -5.46 -7.76 11.20
N ILE A 40 -5.28 -8.73 12.09
CA ILE A 40 -6.20 -9.86 12.26
C ILE A 40 -7.58 -9.39 12.73
N LEU A 41 -7.65 -8.47 13.70
CA LEU A 41 -8.93 -7.97 14.22
C LEU A 41 -9.72 -7.21 13.14
N ILE A 42 -9.06 -6.44 12.28
CA ILE A 42 -9.71 -5.78 11.14
C ILE A 42 -10.26 -6.82 10.16
N ALA A 43 -9.49 -7.86 9.86
CA ALA A 43 -9.95 -8.95 8.99
C ALA A 43 -11.15 -9.70 9.60
N LEU A 44 -11.09 -10.03 10.90
CA LEU A 44 -12.18 -10.68 11.63
C LEU A 44 -13.45 -9.82 11.69
N ASN A 45 -13.32 -8.49 11.75
CA ASN A 45 -14.47 -7.59 11.76
C ASN A 45 -15.32 -7.72 10.48
N ARG A 46 -14.74 -8.06 9.33
CA ARG A 46 -15.50 -8.31 8.09
C ARG A 46 -16.46 -9.49 8.21
N PHE A 47 -16.08 -10.54 8.95
CA PHE A 47 -16.93 -11.70 9.20
C PHE A 47 -18.13 -11.36 10.10
N LEU A 48 -18.00 -10.34 10.95
CA LEU A 48 -19.00 -9.98 11.95
C LEU A 48 -19.98 -8.91 11.46
N GLN A 49 -19.52 -7.98 10.60
CA GLN A 49 -20.32 -6.83 10.17
C GLN A 49 -21.26 -7.14 9.01
N GLU A 50 -20.82 -7.95 8.05
CA GLU A 50 -21.56 -8.18 6.81
C GLU A 50 -21.81 -9.67 6.57
N LYS A 51 -23.05 -10.03 6.24
CA LYS A 51 -23.45 -11.43 5.97
C LYS A 51 -22.58 -12.10 4.90
N HIS A 52 -22.12 -11.33 3.92
CA HIS A 52 -21.27 -11.79 2.81
C HIS A 52 -19.85 -11.21 2.88
N GLY A 53 -19.44 -10.61 4.00
CA GLY A 53 -18.17 -9.89 4.12
C GLY A 53 -16.91 -10.77 4.00
N SER A 54 -17.06 -12.08 4.14
CA SER A 54 -16.00 -13.07 3.93
C SER A 54 -16.10 -13.80 2.59
N GLN A 55 -17.06 -13.44 1.73
CA GLN A 55 -17.20 -14.05 0.41
C GLN A 55 -16.03 -13.60 -0.48
N MET A 56 -15.40 -14.57 -1.12
CA MET A 56 -14.27 -14.32 -2.02
C MET A 56 -14.75 -14.24 -3.46
N ALA A 57 -14.10 -13.40 -4.25
CA ALA A 57 -14.33 -13.24 -5.68
C ALA A 57 -13.00 -13.15 -6.41
N PHE A 58 -12.99 -13.60 -7.66
CA PHE A 58 -11.86 -13.46 -8.57
C PHE A 58 -12.23 -12.49 -9.68
N LEU A 59 -11.23 -11.74 -10.14
CA LEU A 59 -11.38 -10.98 -11.37
C LEU A 59 -11.42 -11.95 -12.55
N ASP A 60 -12.25 -11.67 -13.54
CA ASP A 60 -12.48 -12.54 -14.70
C ASP A 60 -11.39 -12.44 -15.79
N GLY A 61 -10.28 -11.77 -15.48
CA GLY A 61 -9.14 -11.58 -16.36
C GLY A 61 -8.05 -10.75 -15.70
N ASN A 62 -7.13 -10.23 -16.51
CA ASN A 62 -6.00 -9.46 -16.02
C ASN A 62 -6.45 -8.09 -15.43
N PRO A 63 -5.91 -7.65 -14.28
CA PRO A 63 -6.28 -6.38 -13.68
C PRO A 63 -6.10 -5.13 -14.55
N PRO A 64 -5.02 -4.99 -15.35
CA PRO A 64 -4.83 -3.81 -16.20
C PRO A 64 -6.01 -3.55 -17.15
N GLU A 65 -6.51 -4.57 -17.84
CA GLU A 65 -7.62 -4.41 -18.79
C GLU A 65 -8.98 -4.43 -18.10
N ARG A 66 -9.19 -5.34 -17.16
CA ARG A 66 -10.52 -5.60 -16.58
C ARG A 66 -10.92 -4.62 -15.48
N LEU A 67 -9.94 -3.95 -14.85
CA LEU A 67 -10.18 -3.02 -13.74
C LEU A 67 -9.55 -1.65 -13.97
N CYS A 68 -8.28 -1.58 -14.35
CA CYS A 68 -7.59 -0.29 -14.48
C CYS A 68 -8.10 0.51 -15.70
N MET A 69 -8.31 -0.13 -16.86
CA MET A 69 -8.76 0.56 -18.06
C MET A 69 -10.11 1.28 -17.90
N PRO A 70 -11.17 0.67 -17.31
CA PRO A 70 -12.41 1.39 -17.03
C PRO A 70 -12.22 2.67 -16.20
N ILE A 71 -11.28 2.67 -15.25
CA ILE A 71 -10.95 3.85 -14.44
C ILE A 71 -10.26 4.91 -15.30
N VAL A 72 -9.29 4.51 -16.13
CA VAL A 72 -8.61 5.42 -17.07
C VAL A 72 -9.61 6.06 -18.03
N GLU A 73 -10.48 5.27 -18.66
CA GLU A 73 -11.51 5.76 -19.58
C GLU A 73 -12.43 6.77 -18.89
N HIS A 74 -12.82 6.51 -17.64
CA HIS A 74 -13.64 7.43 -16.88
C HIS A 74 -12.92 8.76 -16.63
N VAL A 75 -11.65 8.72 -16.21
CA VAL A 75 -10.84 9.94 -15.98
C VAL A 75 -10.68 10.75 -17.27
N LEU A 76 -10.34 10.09 -18.39
CA LEU A 76 -10.19 10.75 -19.70
C LEU A 76 -11.52 11.37 -20.18
N SER A 77 -12.65 10.69 -19.96
CA SER A 77 -13.98 11.19 -20.35
C SER A 77 -14.38 12.49 -19.63
N LEU A 78 -13.77 12.74 -18.46
CA LEU A 78 -13.98 13.94 -17.65
C LEU A 78 -12.88 14.99 -17.83
N GLY A 79 -12.01 14.83 -18.84
CA GLY A 79 -10.95 15.78 -19.17
C GLY A 79 -9.66 15.63 -18.36
N GLY A 80 -9.52 14.56 -17.57
CA GLY A 80 -8.26 14.23 -16.91
C GLY A 80 -7.25 13.62 -17.89
N GLU A 81 -5.99 13.49 -17.46
CA GLU A 81 -4.91 12.91 -18.24
C GLU A 81 -4.28 11.72 -17.51
N VAL A 82 -3.88 10.69 -18.26
CA VAL A 82 -3.17 9.52 -17.73
C VAL A 82 -1.93 9.26 -18.58
N LEU A 83 -0.76 9.52 -17.99
CA LEU A 83 0.53 9.41 -18.67
C LEU A 83 1.29 8.19 -18.15
N LEU A 84 1.59 7.26 -19.05
CA LEU A 84 2.43 6.09 -18.77
C LEU A 84 3.90 6.41 -19.05
N ASN A 85 4.80 5.65 -18.43
CA ASN A 85 6.26 5.84 -18.55
C ASN A 85 6.78 7.20 -18.02
N SER A 86 5.97 7.92 -17.25
CA SER A 86 6.30 9.24 -16.68
C SER A 86 6.84 9.13 -15.25
N ARG A 87 8.00 8.49 -15.06
CA ARG A 87 8.59 8.32 -13.72
C ARG A 87 9.08 9.66 -13.16
N ILE A 88 8.61 10.01 -11.96
CA ILE A 88 9.09 11.16 -11.17
C ILE A 88 10.53 10.89 -10.72
N GLN A 89 11.41 11.83 -10.99
CA GLN A 89 12.81 11.83 -10.55
C GLN A 89 12.97 12.61 -9.24
N LYS A 90 12.33 13.77 -9.11
CA LYS A 90 12.51 14.65 -7.96
C LYS A 90 11.27 15.52 -7.71
N ILE A 91 11.01 15.79 -6.43
CA ILE A 91 10.08 16.82 -5.97
C ILE A 91 10.90 18.09 -5.76
N GLU A 92 10.70 19.10 -6.61
CA GLU A 92 11.38 20.39 -6.47
C GLU A 92 10.56 21.33 -5.58
N LEU A 93 11.24 22.05 -4.70
CA LEU A 93 10.60 22.93 -3.72
C LEU A 93 10.84 24.40 -4.04
N ASP A 94 9.87 25.23 -3.67
CA ASP A 94 10.05 26.67 -3.57
C ASP A 94 10.77 27.04 -2.26
N PRO A 95 11.28 28.29 -2.12
CA PRO A 95 12.03 28.72 -0.93
C PRO A 95 11.25 28.62 0.39
N ASP A 96 9.92 28.60 0.33
CA ASP A 96 9.04 28.44 1.49
C ASP A 96 8.83 26.97 1.90
N GLY A 97 9.39 26.03 1.14
CA GLY A 97 9.30 24.60 1.38
C GLY A 97 8.07 23.92 0.76
N THR A 98 7.24 24.65 0.00
CA THR A 98 6.13 24.07 -0.77
C THR A 98 6.60 23.48 -2.09
N VAL A 99 5.78 22.62 -2.73
CA VAL A 99 6.15 21.97 -3.99
C VAL A 99 6.04 22.96 -5.13
N LYS A 100 7.16 23.19 -5.82
CA LYS A 100 7.21 23.99 -7.04
C LYS A 100 6.73 23.21 -8.25
N HIS A 101 7.25 21.99 -8.44
CA HIS A 101 6.88 21.06 -9.51
C HIS A 101 7.45 19.66 -9.27
N LEU A 102 7.00 18.70 -10.09
CA LEU A 102 7.58 17.36 -10.19
C LEU A 102 8.48 17.30 -11.43
N LEU A 103 9.75 16.97 -11.23
CA LEU A 103 10.69 16.72 -12.32
C LEU A 103 10.60 15.23 -12.70
N LEU A 104 10.30 14.95 -13.97
CA LEU A 104 10.31 13.59 -14.50
C LEU A 104 11.72 13.17 -14.93
N THR A 105 11.96 11.86 -15.00
CA THR A 105 13.22 11.28 -15.49
C THR A 105 13.52 11.62 -16.95
N SER A 106 12.51 12.01 -17.73
CA SER A 106 12.69 12.57 -19.09
C SER A 106 13.26 13.98 -19.10
N GLY A 107 13.31 14.67 -17.95
CA GLY A 107 13.60 16.10 -17.84
C GLY A 107 12.38 17.01 -17.98
N GLU A 108 11.21 16.44 -18.28
CA GLU A 108 9.94 17.16 -18.33
C GLU A 108 9.51 17.61 -16.93
N ILE A 109 8.87 18.77 -16.86
CA ILE A 109 8.38 19.38 -15.62
C ILE A 109 6.86 19.32 -15.62
N ILE A 110 6.30 18.71 -14.56
CA ILE A 110 4.86 18.69 -14.32
C ILE A 110 4.52 19.64 -13.17
N SER A 111 3.68 20.62 -13.46
CA SER A 111 3.16 21.60 -12.50
C SER A 111 1.66 21.46 -12.33
N GLY A 112 1.16 21.79 -11.14
CA GLY A 112 -0.26 21.82 -10.82
C GLY A 112 -0.52 22.55 -9.51
N ASP A 113 -1.80 22.81 -9.22
CA ASP A 113 -2.21 23.51 -8.00
C ASP A 113 -2.04 22.64 -6.75
N VAL A 114 -2.14 21.31 -6.92
CA VAL A 114 -2.03 20.31 -5.85
C VAL A 114 -1.26 19.11 -6.36
N TYR A 115 -0.40 18.56 -5.50
CA TYR A 115 0.39 17.37 -5.80
C TYR A 115 0.02 16.23 -4.85
N VAL A 116 -0.19 15.04 -5.41
CA VAL A 116 -0.46 13.81 -4.66
C VAL A 116 0.56 12.75 -5.06
N ILE A 117 1.26 12.19 -4.06
CA ILE A 117 2.20 11.09 -4.27
C ILE A 117 1.50 9.77 -3.89
N ALA A 118 1.00 9.06 -4.89
CA ALA A 118 0.36 7.74 -4.73
C ALA A 118 1.36 6.59 -4.98
N THR A 119 2.61 6.74 -4.54
CA THR A 119 3.66 5.72 -4.69
C THR A 119 3.79 4.86 -3.44
N PRO A 120 4.40 3.66 -3.53
CA PRO A 120 4.75 2.88 -2.34
C PRO A 120 5.63 3.68 -1.38
N VAL A 121 5.48 3.45 -0.07
CA VAL A 121 6.18 4.23 0.97
C VAL A 121 7.70 4.20 0.81
N ASP A 122 8.25 3.08 0.33
CA ASP A 122 9.70 2.96 0.09
C ASP A 122 10.18 3.90 -1.03
N ILE A 123 9.38 4.09 -2.08
CA ILE A 123 9.68 5.03 -3.16
C ILE A 123 9.51 6.47 -2.67
N LEU A 124 8.43 6.76 -1.93
CA LEU A 124 8.22 8.08 -1.34
C LEU A 124 9.41 8.48 -0.45
N LYS A 125 9.88 7.60 0.44
CA LYS A 125 11.04 7.85 1.32
C LYS A 125 12.30 8.27 0.54
N LEU A 126 12.50 7.71 -0.65
CA LEU A 126 13.63 8.08 -1.53
C LEU A 126 13.42 9.41 -2.25
N LEU A 127 12.17 9.75 -2.59
CA LEU A 127 11.82 11.00 -3.26
C LEU A 127 11.69 12.20 -2.30
N LEU A 128 11.61 11.96 -0.99
CA LEU A 128 11.42 13.03 -0.01
C LEU A 128 12.55 14.07 -0.05
N PRO A 129 12.22 15.36 -0.24
CA PRO A 129 13.17 16.45 -0.09
C PRO A 129 13.84 16.43 1.29
N ASN A 130 15.10 16.88 1.35
CA ASN A 130 15.87 16.85 2.60
C ASN A 130 15.24 17.75 3.67
N GLU A 131 14.68 18.86 3.24
CA GLU A 131 13.96 19.87 4.03
C GLU A 131 12.80 19.24 4.80
N TRP A 132 12.15 18.22 4.23
CA TRP A 132 11.00 17.56 4.83
C TRP A 132 11.37 16.42 5.77
N LYS A 133 12.59 15.88 5.71
CA LYS A 133 13.01 14.72 6.53
C LYS A 133 12.94 14.98 8.04
N GLY A 134 13.10 16.24 8.46
CA GLY A 134 12.97 16.64 9.87
C GLY A 134 11.53 16.72 10.39
N ILE A 135 10.54 16.76 9.50
CA ILE A 135 9.13 16.92 9.87
C ILE A 135 8.61 15.60 10.46
N SER A 136 7.96 15.67 11.63
CA SER A 136 7.47 14.50 12.38
C SER A 136 6.59 13.57 11.53
N TYR A 137 5.77 14.13 10.64
CA TYR A 137 4.93 13.37 9.73
C TYR A 137 5.75 12.40 8.85
N PHE A 138 6.76 12.93 8.14
CA PHE A 138 7.57 12.13 7.22
C PHE A 138 8.55 11.21 7.97
N LYS A 139 9.06 11.62 9.13
CA LYS A 139 9.93 10.78 9.96
C LYS A 139 9.25 9.49 10.42
N LYS A 140 7.94 9.52 10.68
CA LYS A 140 7.18 8.31 11.08
C LYS A 140 7.18 7.23 10.00
N LEU A 141 7.41 7.59 8.73
CA LEU A 141 7.46 6.64 7.61
C LEU A 141 8.65 5.70 7.70
N GLU A 142 9.70 6.03 8.47
CA GLU A 142 10.88 5.15 8.67
C GLU A 142 10.50 3.77 9.22
N LYS A 143 9.42 3.70 10.01
CA LYS A 143 8.92 2.43 10.58
C LYS A 143 8.16 1.57 9.56
N LEU A 144 7.77 2.14 8.43
CA LEU A 144 7.02 1.44 7.38
C LEU A 144 8.00 0.96 6.32
N VAL A 145 8.12 -0.35 6.16
CA VAL A 145 9.04 -0.99 5.22
C VAL A 145 8.27 -2.07 4.45
N GLY A 146 8.46 -2.14 3.14
CA GLY A 146 7.85 -3.17 2.32
C GLY A 146 8.29 -4.59 2.71
N VAL A 147 7.34 -5.51 2.68
CA VAL A 147 7.58 -6.95 2.90
C VAL A 147 7.87 -7.62 1.55
N PRO A 148 8.92 -8.43 1.42
CA PRO A 148 9.21 -9.16 0.19
C PRO A 148 8.15 -10.24 -0.06
N VAL A 149 7.74 -10.42 -1.33
CA VAL A 149 6.77 -11.44 -1.73
C VAL A 149 7.13 -11.97 -3.12
N ILE A 150 6.84 -13.25 -3.35
CA ILE A 150 7.05 -13.93 -4.64
C ILE A 150 5.71 -14.51 -5.09
N ASN A 151 5.39 -14.33 -6.37
CA ASN A 151 4.22 -14.94 -7.00
C ASN A 151 4.67 -15.91 -8.09
N VAL A 152 4.26 -17.17 -8.00
CA VAL A 152 4.73 -18.27 -8.85
C VAL A 152 3.61 -18.71 -9.78
N HIS A 153 3.92 -18.89 -11.07
CA HIS A 153 3.00 -19.38 -12.09
C HIS A 153 3.58 -20.64 -12.74
N ILE A 154 2.79 -21.73 -12.77
CA ILE A 154 3.17 -23.01 -13.36
C ILE A 154 1.96 -23.44 -14.21
N TRP A 155 2.20 -23.71 -15.50
CA TRP A 155 1.19 -24.18 -16.45
C TRP A 155 1.15 -25.71 -16.51
#